data_AF-B9KJ10-F1
#
_entry.id   AF-B9KJ10-F1
#
_cell.length_a   1.000
_cell.length_b   1.000
_cell.length_c   1.000
_cell.angle_alpha   90.00
_cell.angle_beta   90.00
_cell.angle_gamma   90.00
#
_symmetry.space_group_name_H-M   'P 1'
#
loop_
_entity.id
_entity.type
_entity.pdbx_description
1 polymer ?
#
loop_
_entity_poly.entity_id
_entity_poly.type
_entity_poly.pdbx_seq_one_letter_code
_entity_poly.pdbx_strand_id
1 'polypeptide(L)'
;MFFFLLHVNHVAAALLMAVGLFTVVVTNNRLKKLMGLGIFQSSVLLFYISLGYVRGAKVPILSGQAGETLYSNPLPSVLMLTAIVVGVATMAVGLAMVMRIEAKSNAT
;
A
#
# COMPACT_ATOMS: atom_id res chain seq x y z
N MET A 1 -25.41 -5.74 7.92
CA MET A 1 -24.11 -5.88 8.60
C MET A 1 -22.91 -5.88 7.64
N PHE A 2 -22.89 -6.67 6.57
CA PHE A 2 -21.74 -6.78 5.65
C PHE A 2 -21.58 -5.59 4.66
N PHE A 3 -22.66 -4.89 4.31
CA PHE A 3 -22.58 -3.65 3.49
C PHE A 3 -21.82 -2.53 4.22
N PHE A 4 -21.94 -2.50 5.56
CA PHE A 4 -21.24 -1.56 6.44
C PHE A 4 -19.74 -1.87 6.48
N LEU A 5 -19.35 -3.15 6.61
CA LEU A 5 -17.94 -3.57 6.56
C LEU A 5 -17.25 -3.23 5.22
N LEU A 6 -17.97 -3.33 4.10
CA LEU A 6 -17.44 -2.95 2.79
C LEU A 6 -17.14 -1.44 2.73
N HIS A 7 -18.08 -0.59 3.20
CA HIS A 7 -17.88 0.86 3.25
C HIS A 7 -16.79 1.27 4.24
N VAL A 8 -16.72 0.62 5.41
CA VAL A 8 -15.71 0.92 6.43
C VAL A 8 -14.30 0.70 5.90
N ASN A 9 -14.04 -0.38 5.14
CA ASN A 9 -12.71 -0.61 4.57
C ASN A 9 -12.28 0.48 3.58
N HIS A 10 -13.21 0.95 2.74
CA HIS A 10 -12.91 1.97 1.73
C HIS A 10 -12.68 3.34 2.39
N VAL A 11 -13.52 3.68 3.37
CA VAL A 11 -13.40 4.92 4.15
C VAL A 11 -12.14 4.90 5.02
N ALA A 12 -11.81 3.77 5.65
CA ALA A 12 -10.59 3.62 6.44
C ALA A 12 -9.33 3.75 5.57
N ALA A 13 -9.31 3.14 4.39
CA ALA A 13 -8.20 3.28 3.45
C ALA A 13 -8.05 4.72 2.94
N ALA A 14 -9.17 5.41 2.65
CA ALA A 14 -9.15 6.82 2.25
C ALA A 14 -8.66 7.75 3.37
N LEU A 15 -9.07 7.50 4.62
CA LEU A 15 -8.58 8.25 5.79
C LEU A 15 -7.09 8.00 6.03
N LEU A 16 -6.64 6.75 5.96
CA LEU A 16 -5.22 6.39 6.07
C LEU A 16 -4.39 7.07 4.98
N MET A 17 -4.91 7.11 3.75
CA MET A 17 -4.29 7.80 2.63
C MET A 17 -4.18 9.32 2.90
N ALA A 18 -5.25 9.94 3.42
CA ALA A 18 -5.23 11.35 3.80
C ALA A 18 -4.22 11.64 4.92
N VAL A 19 -4.13 10.78 5.93
CA VAL A 19 -3.14 10.90 7.03
C VAL A 19 -1.72 10.74 6.53
N GLY A 20 -1.46 9.78 5.63
CA GLY A 20 -0.16 9.59 5.01
C GLY A 20 0.28 10.84 4.24
N LEU A 21 -0.60 11.40 3.41
CA LEU A 21 -0.33 12.62 2.65
C LEU A 21 -0.14 13.84 3.56
N PHE A 22 -1.00 13.99 4.59
CA PHE A 22 -0.89 15.07 5.56
C PHE A 22 0.46 15.06 6.29
N THR A 23 0.93 13.87 6.68
CA THR A 23 2.24 13.70 7.34
C THR A 23 3.39 14.17 6.45
N VAL A 24 3.34 13.89 5.14
CA VAL A 24 4.37 14.33 4.18
C VAL A 24 4.41 15.85 4.05
N VAL A 25 3.25 16.51 4.06
CA VAL A 25 3.15 17.97 3.91
C VAL A 25 3.59 18.71 5.18
N VAL A 26 3.16 18.24 6.36
CA VAL A 26 3.34 18.97 7.63
C VAL A 26 4.71 18.76 8.25
N THR A 27 5.33 17.60 8.07
CA THR A 27 6.58 17.29 8.77
C THR A 27 7.78 18.01 8.14
N ASN A 28 8.59 18.71 8.93
CA ASN A 28 9.85 19.31 8.44
C ASN A 28 11.02 18.31 8.39
N ASN A 29 10.94 17.23 9.17
CA ASN A 29 12.00 16.21 9.21
C ASN A 29 11.88 15.28 7.99
N ARG A 30 12.98 15.15 7.24
CA ARG A 30 13.09 14.33 6.02
C ARG A 30 12.76 12.85 6.26
N LEU A 31 13.14 12.31 7.42
CA LEU A 31 12.85 10.92 7.78
C LEU A 31 11.35 10.70 8.02
N LYS A 32 10.69 11.64 8.70
CA LYS A 32 9.24 11.58 8.94
C LYS A 32 8.44 11.72 7.65
N LYS A 33 8.93 12.51 6.69
CA LYS A 33 8.34 12.58 5.33
C LYS A 33 8.40 11.22 4.62
N LEU A 34 9.52 10.51 4.68
CA LEU A 34 9.64 9.17 4.08
C LEU A 34 8.69 8.16 4.74
N MET A 35 8.59 8.17 6.06
CA MET A 35 7.62 7.33 6.77
C MET A 35 6.16 7.65 6.37
N GLY A 36 5.81 8.93 6.24
CA GLY A 36 4.50 9.36 5.75
C GLY A 36 4.21 8.89 4.32
N LEU A 37 5.22 8.93 3.44
CA LEU A 37 5.12 8.42 2.08
C LEU A 37 4.88 6.90 2.04
N GLY A 38 5.55 6.14 2.92
CA GLY A 38 5.30 4.71 3.08
C GLY A 38 3.87 4.39 3.53
N ILE A 39 3.35 5.14 4.51
CA ILE A 39 1.96 5.00 4.97
C ILE A 39 0.98 5.30 3.83
N PHE A 40 1.24 6.36 3.06
CA PHE A 40 0.43 6.69 1.89
C PHE A 40 0.39 5.52 0.88
N GLN A 41 1.55 4.95 0.58
CA GLN A 41 1.64 3.82 -0.34
C GLN A 41 0.89 2.58 0.18
N SER A 42 1.07 2.20 1.44
CA SER A 42 0.33 1.09 2.05
C SER A 42 -1.19 1.31 2.03
N SER A 43 -1.63 2.57 2.19
CA SER A 43 -3.06 2.93 2.15
C SER A 43 -3.65 2.75 0.75
N VAL A 44 -2.92 3.13 -0.30
CA VAL A 44 -3.31 2.91 -1.70
C VAL A 44 -3.42 1.42 -2.01
N LEU A 45 -2.47 0.61 -1.53
CA LEU A 45 -2.50 -0.85 -1.69
C LEU A 45 -3.78 -1.44 -1.05
N LEU A 46 -4.09 -1.06 0.18
CA LEU A 46 -5.29 -1.51 0.89
C LEU A 46 -6.58 -1.11 0.16
N PHE A 47 -6.64 0.12 -0.38
CA PHE A 47 -7.77 0.59 -1.17
C PHE A 47 -7.96 -0.29 -2.43
N TYR A 48 -6.89 -0.58 -3.16
CA TYR A 48 -6.96 -1.39 -4.38
C TYR A 48 -7.34 -2.85 -4.11
N ILE A 49 -6.81 -3.45 -3.05
CA ILE A 49 -7.18 -4.81 -2.62
C ILE A 49 -8.65 -4.85 -2.25
N SER A 50 -9.16 -3.82 -1.57
CA SER A 50 -10.57 -3.74 -1.19
C SER A 50 -11.52 -3.61 -2.38
N LEU A 51 -11.08 -2.99 -3.49
CA LEU A 51 -11.83 -2.93 -4.75
C LEU A 51 -11.81 -4.27 -5.51
N GLY A 52 -10.70 -5.00 -5.44
CA GLY A 52 -10.50 -6.27 -6.12
C GLY A 52 -11.15 -7.49 -5.45
N TYR A 53 -11.67 -7.32 -4.22
CA TYR A 53 -12.23 -8.43 -3.44
C TYR A 53 -13.67 -8.76 -3.87
N VAL A 54 -13.85 -9.95 -4.45
CA VAL A 54 -15.17 -10.52 -4.77
C VAL A 54 -15.55 -11.53 -3.69
N ARG A 55 -16.75 -11.39 -3.09
CA ARG A 55 -17.23 -12.32 -2.06
C ARG A 55 -17.37 -13.75 -2.62
N GLY A 56 -16.86 -14.72 -1.87
CA GLY A 56 -16.98 -16.15 -2.20
C GLY A 56 -15.93 -16.64 -3.20
N ALA A 57 -15.03 -15.76 -3.64
CA ALA A 57 -14.02 -16.09 -4.61
C ALA A 57 -12.84 -16.83 -3.98
N LYS A 58 -12.53 -18.04 -4.46
CA LYS A 58 -11.36 -18.81 -4.02
C LYS A 58 -10.09 -18.22 -4.61
N VAL A 59 -8.97 -18.43 -3.92
CA VAL A 59 -7.64 -18.05 -4.39
C VAL A 59 -7.42 -18.65 -5.78
N PRO A 60 -6.96 -17.88 -6.78
CA PRO A 60 -6.75 -18.35 -8.15
C PRO A 60 -5.54 -19.28 -8.26
N ILE A 61 -5.64 -20.44 -7.63
CA ILE A 61 -4.68 -21.54 -7.71
C ILE A 61 -5.43 -22.69 -8.39
N LEU A 62 -4.96 -23.09 -9.57
CA LEU A 62 -5.48 -24.22 -10.32
C LEU A 62 -5.20 -25.51 -9.54
N SER A 63 -6.07 -25.82 -8.60
CA SER A 63 -6.15 -27.14 -7.97
C SER A 63 -7.02 -27.97 -8.90
N GLY A 64 -6.53 -29.11 -9.40
CA GLY A 64 -7.13 -29.90 -10.50
C GLY A 64 -8.53 -30.49 -10.27
N GLN A 65 -9.40 -29.86 -9.50
CA GLN A 65 -10.81 -30.18 -9.36
C GLN A 65 -11.64 -29.23 -10.25
N ALA A 66 -12.10 -29.78 -11.38
CA ALA A 66 -13.09 -29.17 -12.23
C ALA A 66 -14.44 -29.11 -11.49
N GLY A 67 -14.73 -27.97 -10.89
CA GLY A 67 -16.04 -27.61 -10.34
C GLY A 67 -16.15 -26.10 -10.34
N GLU A 68 -17.36 -25.57 -10.49
CA GLU A 68 -17.70 -24.14 -10.55
C GLU A 68 -17.19 -23.39 -9.31
N THR A 69 -15.92 -23.03 -9.29
CA THR A 69 -15.32 -22.20 -8.25
C THR A 69 -15.18 -20.81 -8.83
N LEU A 70 -15.98 -19.88 -8.29
CA LEU A 70 -15.73 -18.45 -8.47
C LEU A 70 -14.28 -18.18 -8.03
N TYR A 71 -13.44 -17.79 -8.98
CA TYR A 71 -12.07 -17.39 -8.70
C TYR A 71 -12.00 -15.88 -8.47
N SER A 72 -11.14 -15.44 -7.55
CA SER A 72 -10.93 -14.01 -7.37
C SER A 72 -10.22 -13.43 -8.58
N ASN A 73 -10.46 -12.16 -8.88
CA ASN A 73 -9.79 -11.49 -9.99
C ASN A 73 -8.26 -11.51 -9.74
N PRO A 74 -7.45 -12.12 -10.63
CA PRO A 74 -6.00 -12.20 -10.45
C PRO A 74 -5.29 -10.88 -10.78
N LEU A 75 -5.96 -9.91 -11.42
CA LEU A 75 -5.33 -8.65 -11.82
C LEU A 75 -4.92 -7.80 -10.61
N PRO A 76 -5.78 -7.54 -9.60
CA PRO A 76 -5.38 -6.76 -8.43
C PRO A 76 -4.23 -7.39 -7.63
N SER A 77 -4.20 -8.72 -7.45
CA SER A 77 -3.17 -9.36 -6.62
C SER A 77 -1.76 -9.19 -7.20
N VAL A 78 -1.61 -9.34 -8.52
CA VAL A 78 -0.32 -9.16 -9.20
C VAL A 78 0.11 -7.69 -9.22
N LEU A 79 -0.81 -6.77 -9.50
CA LEU A 79 -0.52 -5.32 -9.50
C LEU A 79 -0.09 -4.81 -8.11
N MET A 80 -0.60 -5.40 -7.04
CA MET A 80 -0.20 -5.02 -5.69
C MET A 80 1.17 -5.60 -5.32
N LEU A 81 1.49 -6.82 -5.75
CA LEU A 81 2.82 -7.41 -5.52
C LEU A 81 3.93 -6.54 -6.14
N THR A 82 3.72 -6.05 -7.37
CA THR A 82 4.68 -5.16 -8.04
C THR A 82 4.78 -3.81 -7.34
N ALA A 83 3.64 -3.23 -6.94
CA ALA A 83 3.62 -1.97 -6.20
C ALA A 83 4.35 -2.07 -4.85
N ILE A 84 4.23 -3.20 -4.11
CA ILE A 84 4.97 -3.42 -2.87
C ILE A 84 6.48 -3.39 -3.10
N VAL A 85 6.98 -4.10 -4.12
CA VAL A 85 8.41 -4.15 -4.43
C VAL A 85 8.94 -2.76 -4.81
N VAL A 86 8.21 -2.02 -5.66
CA VAL A 86 8.55 -0.64 -6.02
C VAL A 86 8.56 0.27 -4.79
N GLY A 87 7.66 0.05 -3.83
CA GLY A 87 7.65 0.79 -2.57
C GLY A 87 8.87 0.60 -1.71
N VAL A 88 9.24 -0.65 -1.48
CA VAL A 88 10.44 -0.97 -0.69
C VAL A 88 11.69 -0.41 -1.37
N ALA A 89 11.79 -0.53 -2.70
CA ALA A 89 12.91 0.02 -3.47
C ALA A 89 13.00 1.56 -3.36
N THR A 90 11.89 2.27 -3.55
CA THR A 90 11.87 3.74 -3.46
C THR A 90 12.12 4.23 -2.04
N MET A 91 11.61 3.54 -1.01
CA MET A 91 11.89 3.85 0.40
C MET A 91 13.37 3.66 0.72
N ALA A 92 13.99 2.58 0.25
CA ALA A 92 15.42 2.31 0.45
C ALA A 92 16.30 3.41 -0.19
N VAL A 93 16.00 3.80 -1.43
CA VAL A 93 16.69 4.89 -2.13
C VAL A 93 16.47 6.23 -1.43
N GLY A 94 15.23 6.51 -0.99
CA GLY A 94 14.91 7.72 -0.25
C GLY A 94 15.69 7.83 1.07
N LEU A 95 15.74 6.74 1.84
CA LEU A 95 16.52 6.66 3.09
C LEU A 95 18.02 6.84 2.82
N ALA A 96 18.56 6.19 1.80
CA ALA A 96 19.97 6.33 1.42
C ALA A 96 20.32 7.79 1.06
N MET A 97 19.43 8.48 0.34
CA MET A 97 19.61 9.91 0.06
C MET A 97 19.58 10.76 1.32
N VAL A 98 18.60 10.54 2.21
CA VAL A 98 18.52 11.29 3.48
C VAL A 98 19.77 11.09 4.31
N MET A 99 20.24 9.84 4.48
CA MET A 99 21.48 9.53 5.19
C MET A 99 22.68 10.26 4.60
N ARG A 100 22.79 10.33 3.27
CA ARG A 100 23.90 11.02 2.60
C ARG A 100 23.86 12.53 2.81
N ILE A 101 22.67 13.14 2.84
CA ILE A 101 22.52 14.57 3.10
C ILE A 101 22.86 14.89 4.55
N GLU A 102 22.37 14.10 5.50
CA GLU A 102 22.69 14.27 6.93
C GLU A 102 24.19 14.07 7.18
N ALA A 103 24.82 13.06 6.58
CA ALA A 103 26.25 12.83 6.68
C ALA A 103 27.09 13.99 6.15
N LYS A 104 26.68 14.61 5.03
CA LYS A 104 27.34 15.80 4.49
C LYS A 104 27.11 17.03 5.37
N SER A 105 25.91 17.20 5.91
CA SER A 105 25.56 18.33 6.79
C SER A 105 26.35 18.30 8.10
N ASN A 106 26.64 17.12 8.63
CA ASN A 106 27.34 16.94 9.92
C ASN A 106 28.88 17.00 9.79
N ALA A 107 29.41 17.17 8.57
CA ALA A 107 30.84 17.27 8.27
C ALA A 107 31.33 18.72 8.06
N THR A 108 30.44 19.71 8.26
CA THR A 108 30.68 21.15 8.25
C THR A 108 30.22 21.74 9.57
#